data_AF-A0A923WLT3-F1
#
_entry.id   AF-A0A923WLT3-F1
#
_cell.length_a   1.000
_cell.length_b   1.000
_cell.length_c   1.000
_cell.angle_alpha   90.00
_cell.angle_beta   90.00
_cell.angle_gamma   90.00
#
_symmetry.space_group_name_H-M   'P 1'
#
loop_
_entity.id
_entity.type
_entity.pdbx_description
1 polymer ?
#
loop_
_entity_poly.entity_id
_entity_poly.type
_entity_poly.pdbx_seq_one_letter_code
_entity_poly.pdbx_strand_id
1 'polypeptide(L)'
;KEALEPGFKQYQQQVVKNADALAKALIARGLRIVSGRTESHVMLVDLRAKNLTGKEAEALLGAAHMTCNKNGIPNDPQKPFVTSGIRLGSPAFTTRGFKEEDATTVGNLIADILDNPGDQAIVERVKAEVKKLTDKYPVYAS
;
A
#
# COMPACT_ATOMS: atom_id res chain seq x y z
N LYS A 1 15.28 -13.27 20.52
CA LYS A 1 16.57 -13.64 19.89
C LYS A 1 16.55 -13.38 18.39
N GLU A 2 15.47 -13.68 17.67
CA GLU A 2 15.33 -13.47 16.22
C GLU A 2 15.74 -12.08 15.70
N ALA A 3 15.41 -11.00 16.42
CA ALA A 3 15.79 -9.65 16.01
C ALA A 3 17.30 -9.33 16.03
N LEU A 4 18.11 -10.16 16.70
CA LEU A 4 19.57 -10.01 16.78
C LEU A 4 20.29 -10.80 15.67
N GLU A 5 19.56 -11.64 14.93
CA GLU A 5 20.14 -12.46 13.87
C GLU A 5 20.49 -11.59 12.64
N PRO A 6 21.59 -11.90 11.92
CA PRO A 6 21.96 -11.18 10.69
C PRO A 6 20.83 -11.12 9.65
N GLY A 7 20.01 -12.17 9.57
CA GLY A 7 18.85 -12.24 8.69
C GLY A 7 17.79 -11.16 9.00
N PHE A 8 17.63 -10.77 10.27
CA PHE A 8 16.69 -9.70 10.63
C PHE A 8 17.15 -8.34 10.10
N LYS A 9 18.46 -8.08 10.08
CA LYS A 9 19.02 -6.87 9.46
C LYS A 9 18.73 -6.82 7.95
N GLN A 10 18.89 -7.94 7.26
CA GLN A 10 18.57 -8.04 5.83
C GLN A 10 17.07 -7.85 5.57
N TYR A 11 16.21 -8.44 6.41
CA TYR A 11 14.77 -8.21 6.38
C TYR A 11 14.42 -6.72 6.54
N GLN A 12 14.97 -6.03 7.53
CA GLN A 12 14.70 -4.61 7.74
C GLN A 12 15.17 -3.73 6.58
N GLN A 13 16.29 -4.08 5.94
CA GLN A 13 16.72 -3.42 4.70
C GLN A 13 15.71 -3.63 3.56
N GLN A 14 15.18 -4.84 3.42
CA GLN A 14 14.14 -5.13 2.42
C GLN A 14 12.84 -4.36 2.70
N VAL A 15 12.45 -4.23 3.97
CA VAL A 15 11.26 -3.48 4.37
C VAL A 15 11.35 -2.03 3.87
N VAL A 16 12.48 -1.37 4.06
CA VAL A 16 12.69 0.01 3.60
C VAL A 16 12.73 0.09 2.07
N LYS A 17 13.43 -0.83 1.39
CA LYS A 17 13.47 -0.88 -0.08
C LYS A 17 12.08 -1.06 -0.70
N ASN A 18 11.28 -1.95 -0.14
CA ASN A 18 9.91 -2.19 -0.57
C ASN A 18 9.00 -0.96 -0.32
N ALA A 19 9.18 -0.26 0.81
CA ALA A 19 8.43 0.96 1.09
C ALA A 19 8.78 2.07 0.10
N ASP A 20 10.06 2.24 -0.24
CA ASP A 20 10.52 3.20 -1.25
C ASP A 20 9.97 2.87 -2.65
N ALA A 21 10.02 1.60 -3.07
CA ALA A 21 9.46 1.15 -4.35
C ALA A 21 7.94 1.41 -4.44
N LEU A 22 7.19 1.08 -3.39
CA LEU A 22 5.75 1.36 -3.30
C LEU A 22 5.46 2.86 -3.39
N ALA A 23 6.20 3.69 -2.63
CA ALA A 23 6.03 5.14 -2.65
C ALA A 23 6.29 5.72 -4.05
N LYS A 24 7.37 5.30 -4.72
CA LYS A 24 7.71 5.71 -6.08
C LYS A 24 6.62 5.34 -7.10
N ALA A 25 6.08 4.12 -7.01
CA ALA A 25 4.98 3.69 -7.88
C ALA A 25 3.74 4.57 -7.71
N LEU A 26 3.34 4.85 -6.45
CA LEU A 26 2.19 5.72 -6.16
C LEU A 26 2.41 7.16 -6.66
N ILE A 27 3.62 7.71 -6.47
CA ILE A 27 3.99 9.04 -6.99
C ILE A 27 3.90 9.07 -8.52
N ALA A 28 4.44 8.06 -9.20
CA ALA A 28 4.37 7.95 -10.65
C ALA A 28 2.91 7.87 -11.16
N ARG A 29 1.99 7.38 -10.33
CA ARG A 29 0.54 7.32 -10.59
C ARG A 29 -0.24 8.56 -10.14
N GLY A 30 0.47 9.64 -9.78
CA GLY A 30 -0.13 10.94 -9.47
C GLY A 30 -0.70 11.06 -8.06
N LEU A 31 -0.35 10.16 -7.14
CA LEU A 31 -0.65 10.30 -5.72
C LEU A 31 0.48 11.06 -5.02
N ARG A 32 0.14 11.84 -3.99
CA ARG A 32 1.14 12.56 -3.18
C ARG A 32 1.47 11.77 -1.93
N ILE A 33 2.74 11.47 -1.70
CA ILE A 33 3.23 11.05 -0.38
C ILE A 33 3.45 12.31 0.46
N VAL A 34 2.96 12.34 1.70
CA VAL A 34 2.94 13.57 2.53
C VAL A 34 4.32 14.23 2.62
N SER A 35 5.37 13.44 2.77
CA SER A 35 6.79 13.86 2.83
C SER A 35 7.52 13.85 1.48
N GLY A 36 6.84 13.56 0.37
CA GLY A 36 7.43 13.40 -0.97
C GLY A 36 8.21 12.09 -1.20
N ARG A 37 8.58 11.38 -0.12
CA ARG A 37 9.23 10.06 -0.12
C ARG A 37 8.93 9.32 1.19
N THR A 38 9.49 8.12 1.37
CA THR A 38 9.60 7.48 2.70
C THR A 38 11.04 7.04 2.98
N GLU A 39 11.45 7.12 4.24
CA GLU A 39 12.75 6.66 4.74
C GLU A 39 12.58 5.59 5.82
N SER A 40 11.37 5.03 5.92
CA SER A 40 11.00 4.03 6.91
C SER A 40 10.17 2.91 6.27
N HIS A 41 9.36 2.23 7.08
CA HIS A 41 8.49 1.13 6.66
C HIS A 41 7.06 1.58 6.29
N VAL A 42 6.74 2.86 6.48
CA VAL A 42 5.37 3.40 6.39
C VAL A 42 5.34 4.69 5.58
N MET A 43 4.21 4.98 4.96
CA MET A 43 3.95 6.24 4.25
C MET A 43 2.50 6.69 4.45
N LEU A 44 2.29 8.01 4.42
CA LEU A 44 0.97 8.63 4.36
C LEU A 44 0.71 9.10 2.94
N VAL A 45 -0.37 8.64 2.35
CA VAL A 45 -0.79 8.96 0.99
C VAL A 45 -1.94 9.96 1.06
N ASP A 46 -1.80 11.08 0.36
CA ASP A 46 -2.83 12.10 0.20
C ASP A 46 -3.67 11.80 -1.03
N LEU A 47 -4.98 11.65 -0.82
CA LEU A 47 -5.96 11.20 -1.80
C LEU A 47 -6.69 12.35 -2.49
N ARG A 48 -6.41 13.60 -2.13
CA ARG A 48 -7.13 14.76 -2.69
C ARG A 48 -6.98 14.88 -4.20
N ALA A 49 -5.83 14.48 -4.76
CA ALA A 49 -5.61 14.42 -6.21
C ALA A 49 -6.55 13.46 -6.95
N LYS A 50 -7.14 12.50 -6.22
CA LYS A 50 -8.14 11.54 -6.74
C LYS A 50 -9.56 11.90 -6.33
N ASN A 51 -9.77 13.02 -5.61
CA ASN A 51 -11.05 13.43 -5.05
C ASN A 51 -11.70 12.35 -4.16
N LEU A 52 -10.89 11.57 -3.43
CA LEU A 52 -11.36 10.52 -2.54
C LEU A 52 -11.04 10.87 -1.08
N THR A 53 -11.93 10.47 -0.18
CA THR A 53 -11.67 10.44 1.26
C THR A 53 -10.92 9.17 1.66
N GLY A 54 -10.27 9.18 2.82
CA GLY A 54 -9.64 7.99 3.38
C GLY A 54 -10.65 6.88 3.65
N LYS A 55 -11.87 7.23 4.08
CA LYS A 55 -12.96 6.27 4.28
C LYS A 55 -13.38 5.58 2.99
N GLU A 56 -13.51 6.32 1.88
CA GLU A 56 -13.84 5.74 0.58
C GLU A 56 -12.71 4.84 0.07
N ALA A 57 -11.46 5.32 0.13
CA ALA A 57 -10.31 4.54 -0.30
C ALA A 57 -10.16 3.23 0.49
N GLU A 58 -10.36 3.27 1.82
CA GLU A 58 -10.34 2.08 2.67
C GLU A 58 -11.40 1.05 2.24
N ALA A 59 -12.60 1.49 1.90
CA ALA A 59 -13.68 0.61 1.43
C ALA A 59 -13.40 0.05 0.02
N LEU A 60 -12.96 0.90 -0.91
CA LEU A 60 -12.65 0.51 -2.30
C LEU A 60 -11.51 -0.51 -2.36
N LEU A 61 -10.40 -0.23 -1.65
CA LEU A 61 -9.26 -1.13 -1.59
C LEU A 61 -9.61 -2.43 -0.85
N GLY A 62 -10.40 -2.34 0.23
CA GLY A 62 -10.91 -3.51 0.95
C GLY A 62 -11.76 -4.42 0.05
N ALA A 63 -12.60 -3.84 -0.80
CA ALA A 63 -13.37 -4.59 -1.78
C ALA A 63 -12.49 -5.36 -2.76
N ALA A 64 -11.25 -4.92 -3.02
CA ALA A 64 -10.28 -5.59 -3.88
C ALA A 64 -9.26 -6.48 -3.13
N HIS A 65 -9.54 -6.84 -1.86
CA HIS A 65 -8.64 -7.58 -0.97
C HIS A 65 -7.31 -6.85 -0.66
N MET A 66 -7.30 -5.53 -0.72
CA MET A 66 -6.16 -4.69 -0.33
C MET A 66 -6.47 -3.94 0.95
N THR A 67 -5.96 -4.41 2.08
CA THR A 67 -6.24 -3.79 3.38
C THR A 67 -5.36 -2.56 3.62
N CYS A 68 -5.97 -1.43 3.95
CA CYS A 68 -5.29 -0.23 4.41
C CYS A 68 -6.03 0.41 5.60
N ASN A 69 -5.50 1.53 6.11
CA ASN A 69 -6.14 2.30 7.16
C ASN A 69 -6.30 3.76 6.72
N LYS A 70 -7.53 4.30 6.81
CA LYS A 70 -7.77 5.74 6.66
C LYS A 70 -6.97 6.52 7.71
N ASN A 71 -6.32 7.60 7.32
CA ASN A 71 -5.42 8.35 8.17
C ASN A 71 -5.47 9.84 7.82
N GLY A 72 -5.54 10.68 8.85
CA GLY A 72 -5.45 12.13 8.66
C GLY A 72 -4.13 12.55 8.03
N ILE A 73 -4.13 13.62 7.25
CA ILE A 73 -2.92 14.26 6.71
C ILE A 73 -2.69 15.63 7.37
N PRO A 74 -1.51 16.25 7.26
CA PRO A 74 -1.31 17.61 7.75
C PRO A 74 -2.33 18.58 7.14
N ASN A 75 -2.97 19.40 7.98
CA ASN A 75 -4.06 20.31 7.60
C ASN A 75 -5.21 19.61 6.86
N ASP A 76 -5.63 18.45 7.36
CA ASP A 76 -6.71 17.66 6.77
C ASP A 76 -8.03 18.46 6.70
N PRO A 77 -8.63 18.68 5.52
CA PRO A 77 -9.93 19.34 5.40
C PRO A 77 -11.10 18.46 5.85
N GLN A 78 -10.90 17.14 5.97
CA GLN A 78 -11.94 16.18 6.33
C GLN A 78 -12.02 15.96 7.84
N LYS A 79 -13.17 15.47 8.31
CA LYS A 79 -13.38 15.12 9.72
C LYS A 79 -12.52 13.91 10.13
N PRO A 80 -12.18 13.76 11.44
CA PRO A 80 -11.32 12.67 11.92
C PRO A 80 -11.74 11.25 11.53
N PHE A 81 -13.05 11.00 11.34
CA PHE A 81 -13.58 9.68 10.94
C PHE A 81 -13.67 9.47 9.41
N VAL A 82 -13.34 10.48 8.62
CA VAL A 82 -13.41 10.47 7.14
C VAL A 82 -12.01 10.57 6.55
N THR A 83 -11.23 11.58 6.96
CA THR A 83 -9.83 11.86 6.57
C THR A 83 -9.62 12.06 5.06
N SER A 84 -8.49 12.67 4.67
CA SER A 84 -8.09 12.88 3.27
C SER A 84 -6.95 11.96 2.83
N GLY A 85 -6.60 10.94 3.62
CA GLY A 85 -5.48 10.07 3.32
C GLY A 85 -5.62 8.64 3.82
N ILE A 86 -4.64 7.82 3.44
CA ILE A 86 -4.47 6.45 3.91
C ILE A 86 -3.02 6.21 4.34
N ARG A 87 -2.83 5.28 5.29
CA ARG A 87 -1.52 4.82 5.73
C ARG A 87 -1.23 3.44 5.14
N LEU A 88 -0.07 3.31 4.50
CA LEU A 88 0.42 2.07 3.91
C LEU A 88 1.77 1.70 4.52
N GLY A 89 2.05 0.40 4.66
CA GLY A 89 3.33 -0.08 5.18
C GLY A 89 3.78 -1.38 4.53
N SER A 90 5.09 -1.56 4.44
CA SER A 90 5.74 -2.71 3.81
C SER A 90 6.04 -3.95 4.67
N PRO A 91 6.07 -3.93 6.02
CA PRO A 91 6.53 -5.08 6.80
C PRO A 91 5.79 -6.39 6.50
N ALA A 92 4.45 -6.35 6.46
CA ALA A 92 3.63 -7.56 6.35
C ALA A 92 3.88 -8.36 5.07
N PHE A 93 3.91 -7.71 3.91
CA PHE A 93 4.19 -8.40 2.65
C PHE A 93 5.69 -8.70 2.48
N THR A 94 6.57 -7.90 3.08
CA THR A 94 8.02 -8.19 3.08
C THR A 94 8.33 -9.47 3.85
N THR A 95 7.68 -9.70 4.99
CA THR A 95 7.81 -10.95 5.76
C THR A 95 7.42 -12.18 4.94
N ARG A 96 6.48 -12.03 3.99
CA ARG A 96 6.08 -13.09 3.08
C ARG A 96 7.07 -13.35 1.93
N GLY A 97 8.05 -12.46 1.73
CA GLY A 97 9.10 -12.62 0.72
C GLY A 97 9.00 -11.68 -0.49
N PHE A 98 8.05 -10.74 -0.50
CA PHE A 98 7.90 -9.75 -1.57
C PHE A 98 9.18 -8.89 -1.71
N LYS A 99 9.49 -8.53 -2.96
CA LYS A 99 10.60 -7.65 -3.35
C LYS A 99 10.10 -6.37 -4.00
N GLU A 100 11.02 -5.52 -4.42
CA GLU A 100 10.76 -4.18 -4.94
C GLU A 100 9.83 -4.19 -6.16
N GLU A 101 9.95 -5.20 -7.03
CA GLU A 101 9.06 -5.38 -8.20
C GLU A 101 7.63 -5.74 -7.77
N ASP A 102 7.47 -6.61 -6.77
CA ASP A 102 6.15 -6.94 -6.23
C ASP A 102 5.55 -5.71 -5.53
N ALA A 103 6.35 -4.94 -4.79
CA ALA A 103 5.92 -3.69 -4.15
C ALA A 103 5.49 -2.61 -5.16
N THR A 104 6.19 -2.52 -6.29
CA THR A 104 5.81 -1.67 -7.42
C THR A 104 4.46 -2.11 -8.00
N THR A 105 4.27 -3.42 -8.17
CA THR A 105 3.00 -4.00 -8.62
C THR A 105 1.87 -3.68 -7.65
N VAL A 106 2.09 -3.83 -6.34
CA VAL A 106 1.13 -3.42 -5.30
C VAL A 106 0.75 -1.95 -5.44
N GLY A 107 1.72 -1.05 -5.66
CA GLY A 107 1.45 0.37 -5.87
C GLY A 107 0.58 0.65 -7.09
N ASN A 108 0.82 -0.06 -8.21
CA ASN A 108 0.00 0.05 -9.41
C ASN A 108 -1.43 -0.46 -9.19
N LEU A 109 -1.60 -1.59 -8.50
CA LEU A 109 -2.93 -2.14 -8.18
C LEU A 109 -3.74 -1.21 -7.27
N ILE A 110 -3.09 -0.60 -6.28
CA ILE A 110 -3.73 0.44 -5.44
C ILE A 110 -4.19 1.60 -6.32
N ALA A 111 -3.31 2.11 -7.18
CA ALA A 111 -3.63 3.23 -8.07
C ALA A 111 -4.79 2.88 -9.01
N ASP A 112 -4.82 1.68 -9.60
CA ASP A 112 -5.89 1.25 -10.50
C ASP A 112 -7.28 1.31 -9.84
N ILE A 113 -7.39 0.90 -8.57
CA ILE A 113 -8.63 0.99 -7.79
C ILE A 113 -9.00 2.44 -7.51
N LEU A 114 -8.04 3.27 -7.10
CA LEU A 114 -8.28 4.67 -6.75
C LEU A 114 -8.58 5.55 -7.97
N ASP A 115 -8.05 5.19 -9.15
CA ASP A 115 -8.29 5.87 -10.42
C ASP A 115 -9.67 5.54 -11.00
N ASN A 116 -10.26 4.41 -10.63
CA ASN A 116 -11.52 3.91 -11.18
C ASN A 116 -12.51 3.51 -10.06
N PRO A 117 -12.91 4.47 -9.20
CA PRO A 117 -13.81 4.17 -8.09
C PRO A 117 -15.16 3.68 -8.61
N GLY A 118 -15.56 2.47 -8.16
CA GLY A 118 -16.84 1.86 -8.53
C GLY A 118 -16.83 1.01 -9.80
N ASP A 119 -15.69 0.87 -10.50
CA ASP A 119 -15.59 -0.05 -11.64
C ASP A 119 -15.39 -1.50 -11.13
N GLN A 120 -16.46 -2.29 -11.21
CA GLN A 120 -16.46 -3.68 -10.74
C GLN A 120 -15.51 -4.57 -11.54
N ALA A 121 -15.30 -4.31 -12.84
CA ALA A 121 -14.40 -5.12 -13.65
C ALA A 121 -12.94 -4.91 -13.21
N ILE A 122 -12.58 -3.67 -12.85
CA ILE A 122 -11.25 -3.36 -12.29
C ILE A 122 -11.09 -3.98 -10.90
N VAL A 123 -12.12 -3.93 -10.05
CA VAL A 123 -12.09 -4.59 -8.74
C VAL A 123 -11.83 -6.09 -8.87
N GLU A 124 -12.56 -6.81 -9.73
CA GLU A 124 -12.37 -8.25 -9.91
C GLU A 124 -11.01 -8.59 -10.53
N ARG A 125 -10.52 -7.79 -11.49
CA ARG A 125 -9.17 -7.95 -12.03
C ARG A 125 -8.11 -7.78 -10.94
N VAL A 126 -8.21 -6.73 -10.14
CA VAL A 126 -7.26 -6.45 -9.06
C VAL A 126 -7.30 -7.56 -8.01
N LYS A 127 -8.48 -8.05 -7.61
CA LYS A 127 -8.57 -9.22 -6.71
C LYS A 127 -7.81 -10.42 -7.25
N ALA A 128 -7.97 -10.73 -8.54
CA ALA A 128 -7.29 -11.85 -9.17
C ALA A 128 -5.75 -11.67 -9.15
N GLU A 129 -5.26 -10.45 -9.44
CA GLU A 129 -3.83 -10.14 -9.37
C GLU A 129 -3.28 -10.15 -7.94
N VAL A 130 -4.03 -9.62 -6.97
CA VAL A 130 -3.69 -9.74 -5.54
C VAL A 130 -3.58 -11.20 -5.15
N LYS A 131 -4.54 -12.04 -5.55
CA LYS A 131 -4.50 -13.49 -5.28
C LYS A 131 -3.24 -14.13 -5.85
N LYS A 132 -2.92 -13.89 -7.13
CA LYS A 132 -1.71 -14.41 -7.79
C LYS A 132 -0.43 -14.00 -7.05
N LEU A 133 -0.32 -12.72 -6.69
CA LEU A 133 0.83 -12.22 -5.91
C LEU A 133 0.92 -12.93 -4.56
N THR A 134 -0.19 -13.12 -3.87
CA THR A 134 -0.19 -13.77 -2.56
C THR A 134 0.03 -15.28 -2.63
N ASP A 135 -0.39 -15.95 -3.71
CA ASP A 135 -0.16 -17.38 -3.95
C ASP A 135 1.32 -17.69 -4.21
N LYS A 136 2.06 -16.75 -4.83
CA LYS A 136 3.53 -16.83 -5.00
C LYS A 136 4.29 -16.86 -3.66
N TYR A 137 3.66 -16.35 -2.59
CA TYR A 137 4.25 -16.15 -1.27
C TYR A 137 3.30 -16.63 -0.15
N PRO A 138 3.03 -17.96 -0.03
CA PRO A 138 2.06 -18.48 0.93
C PRO A 138 2.48 -18.20 2.37
N VAL A 139 1.50 -17.94 3.25
CA VAL A 139 1.74 -17.63 4.68
C VAL A 139 2.17 -18.87 5.47
N TYR A 140 1.59 -20.01 5.13
CA TYR A 140 1.95 -21.31 5.69
C TYR A 140 2.42 -22.17 4.53
N ALA A 141 3.66 -22.68 4.59
CA ALA A 141 4.05 -23.81 3.77
C ALA A 141 3.25 -25.02 4.30
N SER A 142 2.34 -25.54 3.48
CA SER A 142 1.67 -26.82 3.75
C SER A 142 2.67 -27.95 3.90
#